data_AF-R6NPQ4-F1
#
_entry.id   AF-R6NPQ4-F1
#
_cell.length_a   1.000
_cell.length_b   1.000
_cell.length_c   1.000
_cell.angle_alpha   90.00
_cell.angle_beta   90.00
_cell.angle_gamma   90.00
#
_symmetry.space_group_name_H-M   'P 1'
#
loop_
_entity.id
_entity.type
_entity.pdbx_description
1 polymer ?
#
loop_
_entity_poly.entity_id
_entity_poly.type
_entity_poly.pdbx_seq_one_letter_code
_entity_poly.pdbx_strand_id
1 'polypeptide(L)'
;MPATLDRFTRQMKTAAKYAENIITFSYNHYYSPELVSPAYIETYLDYVKNGYVLEGEAPVMGGFRKSAVDGGVSLDWDAASDNFGIAYYRIEKNGKFLTRIETCYSSPELVYADIGGSVGDEYTITAYDAAGNASAAVTAK
;
A
#
# COMPACT_ATOMS: atom_id res chain seq x y z
N MET A 1 1.57 10.15 -4.45
CA MET A 1 1.48 8.79 -3.86
C MET A 1 2.81 8.10 -4.09
N PRO A 2 3.48 7.62 -3.02
CA PRO A 2 4.71 6.85 -3.15
C PRO A 2 4.47 5.59 -3.98
N ALA A 3 5.44 5.27 -4.84
CA ALA A 3 5.47 4.04 -5.62
C ALA A 3 6.17 2.94 -4.83
N THR A 4 5.73 1.72 -5.00
CA THR A 4 6.39 0.52 -4.48
C THR A 4 7.75 0.30 -5.14
N LEU A 5 8.62 -0.43 -4.47
CA LEU A 5 10.00 -0.65 -4.90
C LEU A 5 10.06 -1.55 -6.15
N ASP A 6 9.13 -2.49 -6.36
CA ASP A 6 9.01 -3.22 -7.63
C ASP A 6 8.76 -2.28 -8.82
N ARG A 7 7.90 -1.27 -8.66
CA ARG A 7 7.60 -0.30 -9.72
C ARG A 7 8.84 0.53 -10.01
N PHE A 8 9.53 1.01 -8.98
CA PHE A 8 10.76 1.76 -9.12
C PHE A 8 11.85 0.94 -9.83
N THR A 9 12.10 -0.30 -9.38
CA THR A 9 13.12 -1.17 -9.98
C THR A 9 12.79 -1.56 -11.43
N ARG A 10 11.51 -1.76 -11.78
CA ARG A 10 11.08 -1.96 -13.17
C ARG A 10 11.36 -0.75 -14.06
N GLN A 11 11.12 0.46 -13.55
CA GLN A 11 11.45 1.70 -14.26
C GLN A 11 12.96 1.83 -14.46
N MET A 12 13.75 1.57 -13.42
CA MET A 12 15.21 1.59 -13.48
C MET A 12 15.76 0.58 -14.50
N LYS A 13 15.28 -0.67 -14.48
CA LYS A 13 15.64 -1.71 -15.47
C LYS A 13 15.30 -1.31 -16.90
N THR A 14 14.22 -0.56 -17.09
CA THR A 14 13.82 -0.06 -18.41
C THR A 14 14.75 1.06 -18.87
N ALA A 15 15.05 2.03 -17.99
CA ALA A 15 15.92 3.16 -18.27
C ALA A 15 17.39 2.76 -18.47
N ALA A 16 17.88 1.76 -17.74
CA ALA A 16 19.27 1.27 -17.81
C ALA A 16 19.69 0.77 -19.21
N LYS A 17 18.73 0.46 -20.10
CA LYS A 17 19.02 0.13 -21.50
C LYS A 17 19.48 1.33 -22.34
N TYR A 18 19.24 2.54 -21.85
CA TYR A 18 19.42 3.79 -22.58
C TYR A 18 20.35 4.78 -21.86
N ALA A 19 20.87 4.40 -20.69
CA ALA A 19 21.83 5.15 -19.90
C ALA A 19 23.11 4.34 -19.74
N GLU A 20 24.23 5.01 -19.47
CA GLU A 20 25.47 4.32 -19.07
C GLU A 20 25.36 3.77 -17.63
N ASN A 21 26.42 3.87 -16.81
CA ASN A 21 26.51 3.24 -15.49
C ASN A 21 25.99 4.10 -14.32
N ILE A 22 25.49 5.32 -14.58
CA ILE A 22 25.07 6.24 -13.51
C ILE A 22 23.63 6.71 -13.76
N ILE A 23 22.73 6.31 -12.88
CA ILE A 23 21.40 6.89 -12.74
C ILE A 23 21.35 7.56 -11.37
N THR A 24 21.36 8.89 -11.35
CA THR A 24 21.22 9.67 -10.12
C THR A 24 19.74 9.96 -9.90
N PHE A 25 19.18 9.52 -8.78
CA PHE A 25 17.85 9.94 -8.34
C PHE A 25 17.97 10.71 -7.03
N SER A 26 17.32 11.87 -6.96
CA SER A 26 17.12 12.59 -5.71
C SER A 26 15.95 12.00 -4.96
N TYR A 27 16.07 11.91 -3.63
CA TYR A 27 14.95 11.53 -2.76
C TYR A 27 13.82 12.54 -2.98
N ASN A 28 12.75 12.10 -3.63
CA ASN A 28 11.59 12.97 -3.85
C ASN A 28 10.94 13.24 -2.48
N HIS A 29 10.50 14.48 -2.23
CA HIS A 29 9.82 14.89 -1.01
C HIS A 29 8.61 13.99 -0.64
N TYR A 30 8.05 13.27 -1.62
CA TYR A 30 6.99 12.26 -1.42
C TYR A 30 7.42 10.99 -0.67
N TYR A 31 8.71 10.74 -0.45
CA TYR A 31 9.22 9.64 0.38
C TYR A 31 9.84 10.14 1.69
N SER A 32 9.54 11.39 2.10
CA SER A 32 10.04 11.91 3.36
C SER A 32 9.70 10.94 4.51
N PRO A 33 10.70 10.50 5.31
CA PRO A 33 10.46 9.62 6.46
C PRO A 33 9.45 10.17 7.48
N GLU A 34 9.26 11.48 7.50
CA GLU A 34 8.29 12.17 8.35
C GLU A 34 6.83 12.07 7.82
N LEU A 35 6.63 11.60 6.59
CA LEU A 35 5.31 11.58 5.92
C LEU A 35 4.87 10.17 5.51
N VAL A 36 5.79 9.28 5.13
CA VAL A 36 5.47 7.93 4.64
C VAL A 36 5.75 6.87 5.69
N SER A 37 5.11 5.71 5.53
CA SER A 37 5.41 4.51 6.31
C SER A 37 6.91 4.19 6.32
N PRO A 38 7.52 3.87 7.49
CA PRO A 38 8.88 3.35 7.58
C PRO A 38 9.14 2.13 6.71
N ALA A 39 8.09 1.36 6.37
CA ALA A 39 8.17 0.21 5.47
C ALA A 39 8.95 0.51 4.19
N TYR A 40 8.75 1.71 3.60
CA TYR A 40 9.46 2.08 2.37
C TYR A 40 10.98 2.15 2.54
N ILE A 41 11.48 2.75 3.63
CA ILE A 41 12.91 2.87 3.86
C ILE A 41 13.50 1.54 4.33
N GLU A 42 12.78 0.78 5.16
CA GLU A 42 13.23 -0.51 5.66
C GLU A 42 13.34 -1.54 4.55
N THR A 43 12.32 -1.67 3.69
CA THR A 43 12.37 -2.52 2.50
C THR A 43 13.48 -2.09 1.53
N TYR A 44 13.72 -0.78 1.37
CA TYR A 44 14.83 -0.30 0.53
C TYR A 44 16.20 -0.69 1.10
N LEU A 45 16.39 -0.55 2.41
CA LEU A 45 17.63 -0.94 3.07
C LEU A 45 17.85 -2.46 2.97
N ASP A 46 16.79 -3.25 3.11
CA ASP A 46 16.83 -4.70 2.91
C ASP A 46 17.23 -5.06 1.47
N TYR A 47 16.55 -4.46 0.48
CA TYR A 47 16.85 -4.64 -0.95
C TYR A 47 18.33 -4.39 -1.27
N VAL A 48 18.92 -3.30 -0.76
CA VAL A 48 20.34 -2.99 -1.00
C VAL A 48 21.26 -4.00 -0.31
N LYS A 49 20.94 -4.43 0.92
CA LYS A 49 21.76 -5.38 1.69
C LYS A 49 21.70 -6.80 1.12
N ASN A 50 20.56 -7.20 0.58
CA ASN A 50 20.31 -8.54 0.04
C ASN A 50 20.63 -8.65 -1.46
N GLY A 51 21.55 -7.83 -1.96
CA GLY A 51 22.04 -7.93 -3.34
C GLY A 51 21.01 -7.52 -4.39
N TYR A 52 20.19 -6.51 -4.09
CA TYR A 52 19.16 -5.97 -4.98
C TYR A 52 18.04 -6.98 -5.28
N VAL A 53 17.69 -7.79 -4.28
CA VAL A 53 16.56 -8.72 -4.30
C VAL A 53 15.46 -8.16 -3.42
N LEU A 54 14.24 -8.06 -3.96
CA LEU A 54 13.07 -7.66 -3.18
C LEU A 54 12.64 -8.80 -2.27
N GLU A 55 12.20 -8.45 -1.08
CA GLU A 55 11.49 -9.38 -0.21
C GLU A 55 10.18 -9.85 -0.88
N GLY A 56 9.73 -11.05 -0.53
CA GLY A 56 8.57 -11.69 -1.14
C GLY A 56 7.53 -12.20 -0.15
N GLU A 57 7.59 -11.78 1.11
CA GLU A 57 6.57 -12.08 2.10
C GLU A 57 5.37 -11.16 1.83
N ALA A 58 4.18 -11.74 1.67
CA ALA A 58 2.98 -10.96 1.40
C ALA A 58 2.29 -10.55 2.71
N PRO A 59 1.70 -9.35 2.77
CA PRO A 59 0.96 -8.92 3.95
C PRO A 59 -0.23 -9.84 4.27
N VAL A 60 -0.58 -9.88 5.55
CA VAL A 60 -1.75 -10.60 6.05
C VAL A 60 -2.79 -9.61 6.59
N MET A 61 -3.98 -9.64 6.00
CA MET A 61 -5.11 -8.80 6.44
C MET A 61 -5.74 -9.30 7.74
N GLY A 62 -6.17 -8.35 8.56
CA GLY A 62 -7.08 -8.59 9.68
C GLY A 62 -8.57 -8.54 9.28
N GLY A 63 -9.45 -8.28 10.24
CA GLY A 63 -10.88 -8.15 9.99
C GLY A 63 -11.23 -6.91 9.18
N PHE A 64 -12.26 -7.02 8.33
CA PHE A 64 -12.81 -5.90 7.56
C PHE A 64 -14.33 -5.84 7.74
N ARG A 65 -14.85 -4.67 8.08
CA ARG A 65 -16.23 -4.46 8.54
C ARG A 65 -16.84 -3.29 7.80
N LYS A 66 -18.14 -3.37 7.56
CA LYS A 66 -18.92 -2.23 7.07
C LYS A 66 -20.09 -1.92 7.99
N SER A 67 -20.41 -0.65 8.15
CA SER A 67 -21.55 -0.18 8.93
C SER A 67 -22.25 0.99 8.23
N ALA A 68 -23.58 1.09 8.38
CA ALA A 68 -24.33 2.21 7.82
C ALA A 68 -24.03 3.50 8.61
N VAL A 69 -23.86 4.61 7.91
CA VAL A 69 -23.73 5.96 8.48
C VAL A 69 -24.67 6.92 7.75
N ASP A 70 -24.84 8.13 8.28
CA ASP A 70 -25.70 9.13 7.63
C ASP A 70 -25.19 9.44 6.21
N GLY A 71 -26.05 9.21 5.22
CA GLY A 71 -25.72 9.37 3.81
C GLY A 71 -24.70 8.39 3.22
N GLY A 72 -24.33 7.29 3.88
CA GLY A 72 -23.35 6.35 3.32
C GLY A 72 -23.00 5.11 4.16
N VAL A 73 -21.79 4.61 3.96
CA VAL A 73 -21.23 3.44 4.67
C VAL A 73 -19.84 3.77 5.25
N SER A 74 -19.59 3.41 6.50
CA SER A 74 -18.24 3.39 7.10
C SER A 74 -17.64 2.01 6.92
N LEU A 75 -16.38 1.98 6.49
CA LEU A 75 -15.56 0.80 6.32
C LEU A 75 -14.41 0.85 7.33
N ASP A 76 -14.30 -0.16 8.17
CA ASP A 76 -13.33 -0.21 9.26
C ASP A 76 -12.56 -1.53 9.20
N TRP A 77 -11.25 -1.50 9.41
CA TRP A 77 -10.41 -2.71 9.39
C TRP A 77 -9.40 -2.77 10.52
N ASP A 78 -9.04 -4.01 10.88
CA ASP A 78 -7.90 -4.26 11.74
C ASP A 78 -6.61 -4.05 10.93
N ALA A 79 -5.58 -3.49 11.57
CA ALA A 79 -4.28 -3.29 10.91
C ALA A 79 -3.72 -4.62 10.37
N ALA A 80 -3.30 -4.62 9.11
CA ALA A 80 -2.58 -5.75 8.53
C ALA A 80 -1.15 -5.84 9.08
N SER A 81 -0.59 -7.05 9.03
CA SER A 81 0.77 -7.35 9.48
C SER A 81 1.64 -7.81 8.32
N ASP A 82 2.90 -7.42 8.36
CA ASP A 82 3.94 -7.79 7.40
C ASP A 82 5.33 -7.62 8.06
N ASN A 83 6.38 -8.18 7.48
CA ASN A 83 7.74 -8.19 8.06
C ASN A 83 8.41 -6.80 8.09
N PHE A 84 8.12 -5.93 7.11
CA PHE A 84 8.54 -4.52 7.08
C PHE A 84 7.36 -3.55 7.20
N GLY A 85 6.14 -4.09 7.18
CA GLY A 85 4.92 -3.34 7.42
C GLY A 85 4.21 -2.92 6.13
N ILE A 86 3.12 -2.18 6.31
CA ILE A 86 2.18 -1.89 5.23
C ILE A 86 2.52 -0.54 4.59
N ALA A 87 2.50 -0.52 3.26
CA ALA A 87 2.64 0.70 2.47
C ALA A 87 1.28 1.38 2.28
N TYR A 88 0.26 0.62 1.88
CA TYR A 88 -1.10 1.13 1.66
C TYR A 88 -2.15 0.02 1.64
N TYR A 89 -3.41 0.44 1.77
CA TYR A 89 -4.59 -0.39 1.54
C TYR A 89 -5.30 0.04 0.26
N ARG A 90 -5.78 -0.92 -0.51
CA ARG A 90 -6.66 -0.69 -1.66
C ARG A 90 -8.05 -1.20 -1.30
N ILE A 91 -9.05 -0.34 -1.44
CA ILE A 91 -10.46 -0.70 -1.26
C ILE A 91 -11.13 -0.70 -2.63
N GLU A 92 -11.90 -1.74 -2.90
CA GLU A 92 -12.74 -1.85 -4.08
C GLU A 92 -14.21 -1.95 -3.70
N LYS A 93 -15.07 -1.39 -4.55
CA LYS A 93 -16.52 -1.42 -4.44
C LYS A 93 -17.09 -2.10 -5.67
N ASN A 94 -17.85 -3.17 -5.48
CA ASN A 94 -18.44 -3.97 -6.55
C ASN A 94 -17.41 -4.37 -7.62
N GLY A 95 -16.22 -4.79 -7.18
CA GLY A 95 -15.09 -5.18 -8.04
C GLY A 95 -14.38 -4.04 -8.77
N LYS A 96 -14.66 -2.77 -8.45
CA LYS A 96 -13.99 -1.60 -9.02
C LYS A 96 -13.20 -0.85 -7.97
N PHE A 97 -12.04 -0.33 -8.34
CA PHE A 97 -11.25 0.53 -7.48
C PHE A 97 -12.09 1.69 -6.92
N LEU A 98 -12.16 1.79 -5.60
CA LEU A 98 -12.82 2.88 -4.90
C LEU A 98 -11.78 3.89 -4.42
N THR A 99 -10.83 3.43 -3.61
CA THR A 99 -9.82 4.30 -3.02
C THR A 99 -8.54 3.54 -2.65
N ARG A 100 -7.48 4.32 -2.40
CA ARG A 100 -6.20 3.87 -1.83
C ARG A 100 -5.91 4.71 -0.59
N ILE A 101 -5.66 4.03 0.52
CA ILE A 101 -5.32 4.63 1.82
C ILE A 101 -3.84 4.39 2.09
N GLU A 102 -3.04 5.45 2.07
CA GLU A 102 -1.61 5.36 2.36
C GLU A 102 -1.38 5.18 3.86
N THR A 103 -0.44 4.31 4.23
CA THR A 103 0.04 4.26 5.62
C THR A 103 1.07 5.36 5.83
N CYS A 104 0.85 6.22 6.82
CA CYS A 104 1.77 7.29 7.20
C CYS A 104 2.52 6.95 8.49
N TYR A 105 3.58 7.69 8.78
CA TYR A 105 4.44 7.48 9.94
C TYR A 105 3.69 7.60 11.29
N SER A 106 2.75 8.55 11.40
CA SER A 106 2.19 8.96 12.68
C SER A 106 0.92 8.22 13.10
N SER A 107 0.13 7.66 12.17
CA SER A 107 -0.95 6.72 12.46
C SER A 107 -1.59 6.23 11.15
N PRO A 108 -1.66 4.91 10.87
CA PRO A 108 -2.47 4.43 9.76
C PRO A 108 -3.94 4.82 9.98
N GLU A 109 -4.56 5.41 8.97
CA GLU A 109 -6.02 5.57 8.94
C GLU A 109 -6.62 4.19 8.65
N LEU A 110 -7.41 3.67 9.60
CA LEU A 110 -8.01 2.33 9.54
C LEU A 110 -9.53 2.37 9.33
N VAL A 111 -10.02 3.53 8.90
CA VAL A 111 -11.43 3.79 8.62
C VAL A 111 -11.56 4.57 7.32
N TYR A 112 -12.63 4.31 6.57
CA TYR A 112 -12.97 5.06 5.37
C TYR A 112 -14.49 5.20 5.22
N ALA A 113 -14.97 6.41 4.98
CA ALA A 113 -16.39 6.67 4.74
C ALA A 113 -16.69 6.79 3.23
N ASP A 114 -17.52 5.88 2.71
CA ASP A 114 -18.07 5.94 1.35
C ASP A 114 -19.43 6.66 1.36
N ILE A 115 -19.42 7.98 1.14
CA ILE A 115 -20.63 8.81 1.06
C ILE A 115 -21.38 8.49 -0.24
N GLY A 116 -22.67 8.19 -0.13
CA GLY A 116 -23.50 7.66 -1.21
C GLY A 116 -23.36 6.14 -1.40
N GLY A 117 -22.56 5.48 -0.57
CA GLY A 117 -22.49 4.03 -0.49
C GLY A 117 -23.75 3.40 0.11
N SER A 118 -24.01 2.15 -0.26
CA SER A 118 -25.10 1.35 0.28
C SER A 118 -24.57 0.12 0.99
N VAL A 119 -25.23 -0.33 2.06
CA VAL A 119 -24.92 -1.60 2.73
C VAL A 119 -25.08 -2.82 1.82
N GLY A 120 -25.82 -2.68 0.71
CA GLY A 120 -25.93 -3.69 -0.33
C GLY A 120 -24.70 -3.78 -1.26
N ASP A 121 -23.83 -2.78 -1.26
CA ASP A 121 -22.58 -2.82 -2.04
C ASP A 121 -21.59 -3.81 -1.43
N GLU A 122 -20.85 -4.48 -2.30
CA GLU A 122 -19.74 -5.36 -1.91
C GLU A 122 -18.45 -4.54 -1.82
N TYR A 123 -17.78 -4.61 -0.68
CA TYR A 123 -16.49 -3.98 -0.46
C TYR A 123 -15.42 -5.03 -0.20
N THR A 124 -14.29 -4.90 -0.88
CA THR A 124 -13.09 -5.70 -0.62
C THR A 124 -11.91 -4.80 -0.27
N ILE A 125 -11.03 -5.30 0.59
CA ILE A 125 -9.79 -4.62 0.97
C ILE A 125 -8.59 -5.53 0.71
N THR A 126 -7.50 -4.95 0.26
CA THR A 126 -6.20 -5.62 0.05
C THR A 126 -5.09 -4.74 0.60
N ALA A 127 -4.21 -5.31 1.41
CA ALA A 127 -3.00 -4.64 1.88
C ALA A 127 -1.85 -4.86 0.89
N TYR A 128 -1.00 -3.85 0.77
CA TYR A 128 0.22 -3.88 -0.03
C TYR A 128 1.40 -3.41 0.83
N ASP A 129 2.51 -4.14 0.77
CA ASP A 129 3.79 -3.72 1.34
C ASP A 129 4.53 -2.76 0.40
N ALA A 130 5.71 -2.31 0.84
CA ALA A 130 6.56 -1.42 0.05
C ALA A 130 7.33 -2.14 -1.08
N ALA A 131 7.51 -3.47 -1.01
CA ALA A 131 8.13 -4.26 -2.07
C ALA A 131 7.19 -4.45 -3.27
N GLY A 132 5.88 -4.37 -3.05
CA GLY A 132 4.83 -4.55 -4.04
C GLY A 132 4.06 -5.87 -3.91
N ASN A 133 4.24 -6.66 -2.84
CA ASN A 133 3.42 -7.84 -2.63
C ASN A 133 2.02 -7.44 -2.14
N ALA A 134 1.03 -8.28 -2.44
CA ALA A 134 -0.37 -8.04 -2.14
C ALA A 134 -0.91 -9.15 -1.24
N SER A 135 -1.69 -8.78 -0.24
CA SER A 135 -2.40 -9.74 0.61
C SER A 135 -3.49 -10.47 -0.17
N ALA A 136 -4.04 -11.53 0.42
CA ALA A 136 -5.36 -12.00 0.04
C ALA A 136 -6.39 -10.89 0.28
N ALA A 137 -7.35 -10.75 -0.64
CA ALA A 137 -8.45 -9.80 -0.49
C ALA A 137 -9.46 -10.30 0.56
N VAL A 138 -9.95 -9.38 1.41
CA VAL A 138 -10.98 -9.66 2.42
C VAL A 138 -12.24 -8.88 2.10
N THR A 139 -13.39 -9.54 2.10
CA THR A 139 -14.70 -8.89 1.91
C THR A 139 -15.24 -8.37 3.23
N ALA A 140 -15.80 -7.16 3.22
CA ALA A 140 -16.39 -6.55 4.41
C ALA A 140 -17.59 -7.37 4.91
N LYS A 141 -17.62 -7.64 6.22
CA LYS A 141 -18.76 -8.23 6.92
C LYS A 141 -19.69 -7.15 7.48
#